data_AF-A0A0Q7Q3I4-F1
#
_entry.id   AF-A0A0Q7Q3I4-F1
#
_cell.length_a   1.000
_cell.length_b   1.000
_cell.length_c   1.000
_cell.angle_alpha   90.00
_cell.angle_beta   90.00
_cell.angle_gamma   90.00
#
_symmetry.space_group_name_H-M   'P 1'
#
loop_
_entity.id
_entity.type
_entity.pdbx_description
1 polymer ?
#
loop_
_entity_poly.entity_id
_entity_poly.type
_entity_poly.pdbx_seq_one_letter_code
_entity_poly.pdbx_strand_id
1 'polypeptide(L)'
;MAGSDLSVQDARVDDAVGLLLPGTALGGWASLRLQGNDFFDGWSSSGVRTALVHCLPRTQLRRRDIVEPFRGLTHPDELIDLEGVVMTTLARAAFDEARLAASLDEATVVIEMATSTTSGRPHTTLSAVRGVIASHFKVRGIVQARAAVDRASSRAASPWETRTRLLASRAEVTDVLVNVPLFGPDGDLLGVVDVVDPSTGLVVESDGGHHRGLQQHTHDNRREELLERHGCTVVRVTVLDHQDPWRTIARIRAAQLHAMRMPQGSWTLDQPAWWQTWPSARRWR
;
A
#
# COMPACT_ATOMS: atom_id res chain seq x y z
N MET A 1 7.15 13.34 6.57
CA MET A 1 6.68 13.71 7.92
C MET A 1 7.47 12.88 8.90
N ALA A 2 7.87 13.50 10.02
CA ALA A 2 8.78 12.98 11.02
C ALA A 2 8.51 11.51 11.36
N GLY A 3 9.56 10.71 11.49
CA GLY A 3 9.49 9.40 12.12
C GLY A 3 8.95 9.60 13.54
N SER A 4 7.64 9.40 13.70
CA SER A 4 7.04 9.31 15.02
C SER A 4 7.59 8.05 15.65
N ASP A 5 8.14 8.20 16.84
CA ASP A 5 8.68 7.11 17.64
C ASP A 5 7.66 5.96 17.71
N LEU A 6 8.08 4.76 17.30
CA LEU A 6 7.24 3.55 17.32
C LEU A 6 6.65 3.35 18.72
N SER A 7 7.38 3.76 19.77
CA SER A 7 6.94 3.73 21.16
C SER A 7 5.66 4.54 21.42
N VAL A 8 5.50 5.69 20.77
CA VAL A 8 4.34 6.59 20.93
C VAL A 8 3.12 6.05 20.17
N GLN A 9 3.35 5.39 19.04
CA GLN A 9 2.28 4.74 18.27
C GLN A 9 1.72 3.54 19.04
N ASP A 10 2.60 2.73 19.62
CA ASP A 10 2.22 1.54 20.38
C ASP A 10 1.49 1.93 21.68
N ALA A 11 1.93 3.00 22.36
CA ALA A 11 1.22 3.55 23.52
C ALA A 11 -0.24 3.95 23.23
N ARG A 12 -0.53 4.49 22.02
CA ARG A 12 -1.90 4.84 21.64
C ARG A 12 -2.80 3.63 21.41
N VAL A 13 -2.22 2.54 20.90
CA VAL A 13 -2.94 1.27 20.76
C VAL A 13 -3.22 0.70 22.14
N ASP A 14 -2.23 0.70 23.03
CA ASP A 14 -2.37 0.24 24.42
C ASP A 14 -3.45 1.02 25.18
N ASP A 15 -3.45 2.35 25.05
CA ASP A 15 -4.47 3.21 25.65
C ASP A 15 -5.88 2.87 25.14
N ALA A 16 -6.03 2.58 23.84
CA ALA A 16 -7.30 2.16 23.26
C ALA A 16 -7.73 0.77 23.76
N VAL A 17 -6.78 -0.16 23.90
CA VAL A 17 -7.01 -1.51 24.46
C VAL A 17 -7.49 -1.40 25.91
N GLY A 18 -6.89 -0.52 26.72
CA GLY A 18 -7.29 -0.27 28.11
C GLY A 18 -8.70 0.29 28.27
N LEU A 19 -9.34 0.75 27.19
CA LEU A 19 -10.73 1.23 27.17
C LEU A 19 -11.74 0.21 26.66
N LEU A 20 -11.29 -0.97 26.20
CA LEU A 20 -12.19 -2.02 25.74
C LEU A 20 -13.02 -2.56 26.91
N LEU A 21 -14.28 -2.89 26.61
CA LEU A 21 -15.23 -3.53 27.52
C LEU A 21 -15.60 -4.92 26.97
N PRO A 22 -16.12 -5.84 27.80
CA PRO A 22 -16.75 -7.05 27.29
C PRO A 22 -17.79 -6.75 26.19
N GLY A 23 -17.68 -7.46 25.06
CA GLY A 23 -18.50 -7.20 23.87
C GLY A 23 -18.08 -5.99 23.04
N THR A 24 -16.83 -5.51 23.21
CA THR A 24 -16.20 -4.59 22.26
C THR A 24 -15.01 -5.25 21.56
N ALA A 25 -14.66 -4.75 20.38
CA ALA A 25 -13.48 -5.20 19.65
C ALA A 25 -12.72 -4.02 19.03
N LEU A 26 -11.39 -4.05 19.10
CA LEU A 26 -10.53 -3.06 18.42
C LEU A 26 -10.63 -3.21 16.90
N GLY A 27 -10.73 -2.10 16.17
CA GLY A 27 -10.89 -2.09 14.72
C GLY A 27 -9.98 -1.10 13.99
N GLY A 28 -10.10 -1.08 12.66
CA GLY A 28 -9.40 -0.13 11.78
C GLY A 28 -7.87 -0.16 11.93
N TRP A 29 -7.23 1.00 11.82
CA TRP A 29 -5.77 1.13 11.88
C TRP A 29 -5.16 0.51 13.14
N ALA A 30 -5.82 0.62 14.29
CA ALA A 30 -5.30 0.12 15.56
C ALA A 30 -5.29 -1.42 15.59
N SER A 31 -6.32 -2.05 15.01
CA SER A 31 -6.36 -3.50 14.82
C SER A 31 -5.30 -3.99 13.82
N LEU A 32 -5.06 -3.27 12.72
CA LEU A 32 -3.99 -3.58 11.76
C LEU A 32 -2.60 -3.48 12.41
N ARG A 33 -2.37 -2.41 13.18
CA ARG A 33 -1.13 -2.16 13.92
C ARG A 33 -0.84 -3.23 14.96
N LEU A 34 -1.84 -3.55 15.80
CA LEU A 34 -1.70 -4.54 16.87
C LEU A 34 -1.44 -5.96 16.32
N GLN A 35 -1.93 -6.26 15.13
CA GLN A 35 -1.60 -7.49 14.38
C GLN A 35 -0.25 -7.42 13.65
N GLY A 36 0.54 -6.35 13.85
CA GLY A 36 1.91 -6.19 13.36
C GLY A 36 2.07 -5.49 12.02
N ASN A 37 1.01 -4.96 11.40
CA ASN A 37 1.13 -4.21 10.15
C ASN A 37 1.46 -2.73 10.41
N ASP A 38 2.75 -2.39 10.36
CA ASP A 38 3.26 -1.05 10.70
C ASP A 38 3.00 0.06 9.67
N PHE A 39 2.38 -0.24 8.52
CA PHE A 39 1.91 0.82 7.61
C PHE A 39 0.74 1.62 8.20
N PHE A 40 0.10 1.09 9.24
CA PHE A 40 -1.04 1.69 9.90
C PHE A 40 -0.62 2.16 11.29
N ASP A 41 -0.49 3.47 11.45
CA ASP A 41 -0.01 4.12 12.68
C ASP A 41 -1.03 5.12 13.26
N GLY A 42 -2.21 5.17 12.64
CA GLY A 42 -3.28 6.09 13.03
C GLY A 42 -2.95 7.55 12.76
N TRP A 43 -1.94 7.87 11.95
CA TRP A 43 -1.70 9.22 11.45
C TRP A 43 -2.46 9.46 10.14
N SER A 44 -2.77 10.73 9.90
CA SER A 44 -3.36 11.22 8.67
C SER A 44 -2.92 12.65 8.42
N SER A 45 -3.20 13.19 7.22
CA SER A 45 -2.96 14.60 6.92
C SER A 45 -3.76 15.55 7.83
N SER A 46 -4.88 15.09 8.40
CA SER A 46 -5.69 15.84 9.36
C SER A 46 -5.23 15.66 10.82
N GLY A 47 -4.11 14.97 11.03
CA GLY A 47 -3.57 14.66 12.35
C GLY A 47 -3.86 13.25 12.83
N VAL A 48 -3.82 13.09 14.14
CA VAL A 48 -3.93 11.81 14.84
C VAL A 48 -5.38 11.33 14.84
N ARG A 49 -5.61 10.09 14.37
CA ARG A 49 -6.93 9.46 14.32
C ARG A 49 -7.22 8.66 15.60
N THR A 50 -8.49 8.65 16.01
CA THR A 50 -8.99 7.77 17.08
C THR A 50 -8.95 6.31 16.63
N ALA A 51 -8.80 5.38 17.56
CA ALA A 51 -8.94 3.95 17.30
C ALA A 51 -10.43 3.60 17.15
N LEU A 52 -10.80 2.86 16.11
CA LEU A 52 -12.16 2.39 15.93
C LEU A 52 -12.44 1.28 16.94
N VAL A 53 -13.58 1.33 17.64
CA VAL A 53 -13.99 0.26 18.57
C VAL A 53 -15.38 -0.24 18.22
N HIS A 54 -15.45 -1.47 17.71
CA HIS A 54 -16.71 -2.14 17.39
C HIS A 54 -17.44 -2.46 18.67
N CYS A 55 -18.66 -1.93 18.81
CA CYS A 55 -19.57 -2.27 19.89
C CYS A 55 -20.52 -3.37 19.38
N LEU A 56 -20.33 -4.59 19.85
CA LEU A 56 -21.19 -5.73 19.51
C LEU A 56 -22.62 -5.51 20.05
N PRO A 57 -23.62 -6.29 19.60
CA PRO A 57 -25.00 -6.09 20.03
C PRO A 57 -25.15 -6.02 21.55
N ARG A 58 -25.90 -5.02 22.02
CA ARG A 58 -26.15 -4.71 23.44
C ARG A 58 -24.94 -4.12 24.20
N THR A 59 -23.84 -3.83 23.53
CA THR A 59 -22.70 -3.13 24.13
C THR A 59 -22.68 -1.66 23.73
N GLN A 60 -22.29 -0.80 24.67
CA GLN A 60 -22.13 0.63 24.46
C GLN A 60 -20.81 1.09 25.06
N LEU A 61 -20.00 1.74 24.22
CA LEU A 61 -18.82 2.47 24.66
C LEU A 61 -19.06 3.97 24.53
N ARG A 62 -18.63 4.74 25.53
CA ARG A 62 -18.64 6.21 25.47
C ARG A 62 -17.46 6.67 24.61
N ARG A 63 -17.72 7.56 23.65
CA ARG A 63 -16.68 8.21 22.86
C ARG A 63 -15.69 8.96 23.77
N ARG A 64 -14.40 8.84 23.47
CA ARG A 64 -13.30 9.58 24.11
C ARG A 64 -12.33 10.08 23.03
N ASP A 65 -11.35 10.88 23.42
CA ASP A 65 -10.39 11.50 22.48
C ASP A 65 -9.49 10.50 21.76
N ILE A 66 -9.41 9.25 22.25
CA ILE A 66 -8.58 8.18 21.68
C ILE A 66 -9.38 7.03 21.04
N VAL A 67 -10.70 6.93 21.27
CA VAL A 67 -11.55 5.85 20.74
C VAL A 67 -12.83 6.37 20.10
N GLU A 68 -13.14 5.86 18.91
CA GLU A 68 -14.38 6.09 18.19
C GLU A 68 -15.27 4.84 18.24
N PRO A 69 -16.36 4.85 19.02
CA PRO A 69 -17.30 3.75 19.06
C PRO A 69 -18.00 3.56 17.70
N PHE A 70 -17.93 2.36 17.15
CA PHE A 70 -18.62 1.96 15.93
C PHE A 70 -19.75 1.00 16.25
N ARG A 71 -20.96 1.35 15.79
CA ARG A 71 -22.15 0.50 15.89
C ARG A 71 -22.63 0.14 14.49
N GLY A 72 -22.04 -0.90 13.94
CA GLY A 72 -22.49 -1.52 12.70
C GLY A 72 -22.36 -3.02 12.78
N LEU A 73 -22.91 -3.70 11.78
CA LEU A 73 -22.80 -5.15 11.67
C LEU A 73 -21.33 -5.55 11.72
N THR A 74 -21.02 -6.51 12.59
CA THR A 74 -19.70 -7.15 12.71
C THR A 74 -19.99 -8.63 12.83
N HIS A 75 -19.56 -9.41 11.84
CA HIS A 75 -19.84 -10.83 11.81
C HIS A 75 -18.86 -11.57 12.75
N PRO A 76 -19.26 -12.72 13.34
CA PRO A 76 -18.40 -13.45 14.26
C PRO A 76 -17.04 -13.88 13.67
N ASP A 77 -16.99 -14.19 12.38
CA ASP A 77 -15.78 -14.57 11.63
C ASP A 77 -14.89 -13.37 11.27
N GLU A 78 -15.34 -12.15 11.55
CA GLU A 78 -14.55 -10.92 11.39
C GLU A 78 -13.82 -10.52 12.67
N LEU A 79 -13.92 -11.33 13.72
CA LEU A 79 -13.32 -11.10 15.03
C LEU A 79 -12.28 -12.18 15.33
N ILE A 80 -11.21 -11.76 16.00
CA ILE A 80 -10.17 -12.62 16.56
C ILE A 80 -9.86 -12.19 17.98
N ASP A 81 -9.31 -13.10 18.76
CA ASP A 81 -8.69 -12.83 20.06
C ASP A 81 -7.18 -12.98 19.89
N LEU A 82 -6.44 -11.91 20.18
CA LEU A 82 -4.99 -11.94 20.24
C LEU A 82 -4.58 -11.55 21.66
N GLU A 83 -4.04 -12.51 22.39
CA GLU A 83 -3.52 -12.31 23.76
C GLU A 83 -4.55 -11.67 24.73
N GLY A 84 -5.83 -12.03 24.60
CA GLY A 84 -6.92 -11.52 25.43
C GLY A 84 -7.53 -10.20 24.94
N VAL A 85 -7.05 -9.67 23.82
CA VAL A 85 -7.61 -8.49 23.16
C VAL A 85 -8.48 -8.93 21.99
N VAL A 86 -9.79 -8.71 22.10
CA VAL A 86 -10.72 -8.95 20.99
C VAL A 86 -10.56 -7.82 19.96
N MET A 87 -10.34 -8.18 18.70
CA MET A 87 -10.17 -7.23 17.60
C MET A 87 -10.71 -7.77 16.28
N THR A 88 -10.81 -6.91 15.27
CA THR A 88 -11.19 -7.33 13.93
C THR A 88 -10.07 -8.08 13.21
N THR A 89 -10.41 -8.99 12.29
CA THR A 89 -9.42 -9.56 11.37
C THR A 89 -8.76 -8.47 10.53
N LEU A 90 -7.53 -8.70 10.04
CA LEU A 90 -6.86 -7.78 9.09
C LEU A 90 -7.77 -7.41 7.90
N ALA A 91 -8.55 -8.37 7.36
CA ALA A 91 -9.47 -8.14 6.25
C ALA A 91 -10.60 -7.18 6.63
N ARG A 92 -11.20 -7.37 7.82
CA ARG A 92 -12.25 -6.50 8.32
C ARG A 92 -11.72 -5.09 8.61
N ALA A 93 -10.57 -5.00 9.26
CA ALA A 93 -9.93 -3.73 9.55
C ALA A 93 -9.56 -2.96 8.27
N ALA A 94 -9.03 -3.63 7.25
CA ALA A 94 -8.75 -3.04 5.95
C ALA A 94 -10.03 -2.53 5.26
N PHE A 95 -11.13 -3.27 5.33
CA PHE A 95 -12.43 -2.83 4.83
C PHE A 95 -12.91 -1.56 5.55
N ASP A 96 -12.83 -1.50 6.88
CA ASP A 96 -13.23 -0.34 7.66
C ASP A 96 -12.37 0.89 7.35
N GLU A 97 -11.06 0.73 7.22
CA GLU A 97 -10.16 1.81 6.81
C GLU A 97 -10.46 2.29 5.38
N ALA A 98 -10.66 1.36 4.43
CA ALA A 98 -10.89 1.71 3.04
C ALA A 98 -12.23 2.42 2.81
N ARG A 99 -13.30 2.00 3.50
CA ARG A 99 -14.62 2.67 3.39
C ARG A 99 -14.64 4.05 4.05
N LEU A 100 -13.76 4.29 5.01
CA LEU A 100 -13.65 5.56 5.76
C LEU A 100 -12.54 6.48 5.23
N ALA A 101 -11.69 6.00 4.32
CA ALA A 101 -10.63 6.79 3.72
C ALA A 101 -11.17 8.05 3.04
N ALA A 102 -10.35 9.11 3.03
CA ALA A 102 -10.73 10.43 2.52
C ALA A 102 -10.98 10.46 1.00
N SER A 103 -10.43 9.49 0.26
CA SER A 103 -10.58 9.38 -1.19
C SER A 103 -10.46 7.93 -1.64
N LEU A 104 -10.84 7.67 -2.89
CA LEU A 104 -10.63 6.37 -3.54
C LEU A 104 -9.15 5.98 -3.62
N ASP A 105 -8.25 6.95 -3.81
CA ASP A 105 -6.81 6.68 -3.85
C ASP A 105 -6.30 6.21 -2.49
N GLU A 106 -6.66 6.91 -1.42
CA GLU A 106 -6.26 6.53 -0.07
C GLU A 106 -6.92 5.20 0.36
N ALA A 107 -8.15 4.93 -0.09
CA ALA A 107 -8.77 3.62 0.08
C ALA A 107 -7.98 2.51 -0.64
N THR A 108 -7.45 2.80 -1.83
CA THR A 108 -6.61 1.84 -2.58
C THR A 108 -5.28 1.61 -1.86
N VAL A 109 -4.64 2.67 -1.36
CA VAL A 109 -3.43 2.58 -0.52
C VAL A 109 -3.68 1.69 0.69
N VAL A 110 -4.78 1.88 1.42
CA VAL A 110 -5.16 1.04 2.56
C VAL A 110 -5.23 -0.44 2.16
N ILE A 111 -5.96 -0.76 1.08
CA ILE A 111 -6.11 -2.15 0.65
C ILE A 111 -4.77 -2.76 0.23
N GLU A 112 -3.94 -2.03 -0.52
CA GLU A 112 -2.62 -2.54 -0.95
C GLU A 112 -1.69 -2.75 0.25
N MET A 113 -1.63 -1.81 1.20
CA MET A 113 -0.78 -1.95 2.39
C MET A 113 -1.24 -3.07 3.33
N ALA A 114 -2.55 -3.32 3.39
CA ALA A 114 -3.09 -4.46 4.14
C ALA A 114 -2.87 -5.80 3.42
N THR A 115 -2.59 -5.81 2.11
CA THR A 115 -2.49 -7.04 1.28
C THR A 115 -1.12 -7.24 0.61
N SER A 116 -0.15 -6.39 0.92
CA SER A 116 1.16 -6.36 0.27
C SER A 116 1.99 -7.61 0.59
N THR A 117 2.24 -8.40 -0.46
CA THR A 117 3.11 -9.59 -0.43
C THR A 117 4.60 -9.27 -0.62
N THR A 118 4.93 -8.01 -0.91
CA THR A 118 6.32 -7.53 -1.09
C THR A 118 6.89 -6.91 0.18
N SER A 119 6.05 -6.74 1.20
CA SER A 119 6.45 -6.33 2.53
C SER A 119 6.55 -7.56 3.45
N GLY A 120 7.57 -7.62 4.30
CA GLY A 120 7.67 -8.68 5.34
C GLY A 120 6.68 -8.53 6.49
N ARG A 121 5.63 -7.72 6.32
CA ARG A 121 4.64 -7.40 7.36
C ARG A 121 3.51 -8.42 7.34
N PRO A 122 2.86 -8.66 8.48
CA PRO A 122 1.56 -9.32 8.53
C PRO A 122 0.57 -8.64 7.58
N HIS A 123 -0.09 -9.45 6.76
CA HIS A 123 -1.02 -8.98 5.73
C HIS A 123 -2.18 -9.96 5.59
N THR A 124 -3.28 -9.47 5.01
CA THR A 124 -4.39 -10.27 4.53
C THR A 124 -4.31 -10.45 3.02
N THR A 125 -5.34 -11.03 2.40
CA THR A 125 -5.40 -11.19 0.94
C THR A 125 -6.49 -10.32 0.33
N LEU A 126 -6.34 -9.95 -0.95
CA LEU A 126 -7.40 -9.29 -1.71
C LEU A 126 -8.70 -10.12 -1.70
N SER A 127 -8.59 -11.45 -1.73
CA SER A 127 -9.74 -12.35 -1.65
C SER A 127 -10.48 -12.24 -0.31
N ALA A 128 -9.75 -12.17 0.81
CA ALA A 128 -10.35 -12.02 2.13
C ALA A 128 -11.07 -10.66 2.28
N VAL A 129 -10.44 -9.58 1.80
CA VAL A 129 -11.08 -8.24 1.76
C VAL A 129 -12.34 -8.25 0.90
N ARG A 130 -12.30 -8.88 -0.28
CA ARG A 130 -13.49 -9.04 -1.14
C ARG A 130 -14.61 -9.81 -0.44
N GLY A 131 -14.26 -10.86 0.31
CA GLY A 131 -15.19 -11.62 1.14
C GLY A 131 -15.93 -10.73 2.14
N VAL A 132 -15.19 -9.90 2.89
CA VAL A 132 -15.79 -8.91 3.81
C VAL A 132 -16.66 -7.91 3.03
N ILE A 133 -16.19 -7.33 1.93
CA ILE A 133 -16.99 -6.38 1.15
C ILE A 133 -18.31 -6.99 0.65
N ALA A 134 -18.31 -8.29 0.31
CA ALA A 134 -19.48 -9.01 -0.16
C ALA A 134 -20.47 -9.36 0.97
N SER A 135 -20.01 -9.50 2.21
CA SER A 135 -20.86 -9.83 3.37
C SER A 135 -21.58 -8.62 4.00
N HIS A 136 -21.27 -7.40 3.53
CA HIS A 136 -21.86 -6.15 4.01
C HIS A 136 -22.71 -5.45 2.95
N PHE A 137 -23.83 -4.86 3.37
CA PHE A 137 -24.75 -4.12 2.50
C PHE A 137 -25.21 -2.82 3.14
N LYS A 138 -25.47 -1.80 2.32
CA LYS A 138 -25.98 -0.48 2.76
C LYS A 138 -25.12 0.20 3.84
N VAL A 139 -23.82 -0.08 3.86
CA VAL A 139 -22.85 0.57 4.76
C VAL A 139 -22.26 1.80 4.06
N ARG A 140 -22.09 2.90 4.80
CA ARG A 140 -21.42 4.11 4.31
C ARG A 140 -20.01 3.77 3.79
N GLY A 141 -19.70 4.23 2.58
CA GLY A 141 -18.38 4.04 1.96
C GLY A 141 -18.18 2.69 1.25
N ILE A 142 -19.19 1.82 1.19
CA ILE A 142 -19.05 0.50 0.56
C ILE A 142 -18.70 0.57 -0.94
N VAL A 143 -19.22 1.57 -1.66
CA VAL A 143 -18.91 1.77 -3.09
C VAL A 143 -17.43 2.12 -3.27
N GLN A 144 -16.86 2.93 -2.36
CA GLN A 144 -15.43 3.26 -2.37
C GLN A 144 -14.58 2.01 -2.08
N ALA A 145 -14.93 1.23 -1.06
CA ALA A 145 -14.21 -0.01 -0.75
C ALA A 145 -14.22 -1.00 -1.92
N ARG A 146 -15.36 -1.15 -2.63
CA ARG A 146 -15.46 -1.95 -3.86
C ARG A 146 -14.54 -1.45 -4.96
N ALA A 147 -14.62 -0.16 -5.28
CA ALA A 147 -13.78 0.44 -6.30
C ALA A 147 -12.28 0.36 -5.93
N ALA A 148 -11.93 0.48 -4.65
CA ALA A 148 -10.55 0.40 -4.19
C ALA A 148 -9.98 -1.02 -4.35
N VAL A 149 -10.71 -2.06 -3.92
CA VAL A 149 -10.24 -3.44 -4.04
C VAL A 149 -10.13 -3.90 -5.50
N ASP A 150 -10.96 -3.34 -6.40
CA ASP A 150 -10.89 -3.60 -7.84
C ASP A 150 -9.67 -2.97 -8.51
N ARG A 151 -9.12 -1.90 -7.94
CA ARG A 151 -7.93 -1.20 -8.45
C ARG A 151 -6.63 -1.61 -7.77
N ALA A 152 -6.72 -2.37 -6.68
CA ALA A 152 -5.60 -2.70 -5.83
C ALA A 152 -4.71 -3.80 -6.42
N SER A 153 -3.40 -3.64 -6.23
CA SER A 153 -2.37 -4.65 -6.47
C SER A 153 -1.74 -5.07 -5.15
N SER A 154 -1.59 -6.38 -4.92
CA SER A 154 -0.90 -6.91 -3.74
C SER A 154 0.63 -6.83 -3.81
N ARG A 155 1.16 -6.14 -4.83
CA ARG A 155 2.60 -6.06 -5.13
C ARG A 155 3.24 -4.75 -4.68
N ALA A 156 2.49 -3.69 -4.39
CA ALA A 156 3.08 -2.43 -3.93
C ALA A 156 3.77 -2.62 -2.57
N ALA A 157 5.01 -2.15 -2.45
CA ALA A 157 5.83 -2.29 -1.25
C ALA A 157 5.75 -1.07 -0.32
N SER A 158 5.12 0.01 -0.77
CA SER A 158 4.92 1.22 0.04
C SER A 158 3.69 2.04 -0.40
N PRO A 159 3.17 2.93 0.48
CA PRO A 159 2.06 3.82 0.12
C PRO A 159 2.39 4.75 -1.06
N TRP A 160 3.65 5.17 -1.18
CA TRP A 160 4.08 6.08 -2.25
C TRP A 160 4.12 5.38 -3.60
N GLU A 161 4.51 4.12 -3.67
CA GLU A 161 4.42 3.32 -4.90
C GLU A 161 2.97 3.20 -5.38
N THR A 162 2.02 2.90 -4.49
CA THR A 162 0.59 2.89 -4.84
C THR A 162 0.14 4.23 -5.42
N ARG A 163 0.47 5.35 -4.75
CA ARG A 163 0.09 6.68 -5.23
C ARG A 163 0.72 6.97 -6.60
N THR A 164 2.00 6.63 -6.80
CA THR A 164 2.71 6.81 -8.08
C THR A 164 2.07 5.99 -9.20
N ARG A 165 1.71 4.73 -8.93
CA ARG A 165 0.96 3.87 -9.87
C ARG A 165 -0.40 4.48 -10.23
N LEU A 166 -1.11 5.06 -9.27
CA LEU A 166 -2.40 5.72 -9.52
C LEU A 166 -2.26 7.00 -10.35
N LEU A 167 -1.13 7.73 -10.25
CA LEU A 167 -0.81 8.82 -11.18
C LEU A 167 -0.53 8.29 -12.59
N ALA A 168 0.21 7.18 -12.73
CA ALA A 168 0.46 6.54 -14.02
C ALA A 168 -0.85 6.09 -14.70
N SER A 169 -1.78 5.51 -13.95
CA SER A 169 -3.12 5.16 -14.44
C SER A 169 -3.89 6.38 -14.97
N ARG A 170 -3.78 7.54 -14.30
CA ARG A 170 -4.39 8.81 -14.78
C ARG A 170 -3.67 9.40 -16.00
N ALA A 171 -2.42 9.04 -16.21
CA ALA A 171 -1.68 9.32 -17.43
C ALA A 171 -1.96 8.32 -18.56
N GLU A 172 -3.04 7.53 -18.46
CA GLU A 172 -3.45 6.52 -19.45
C GLU A 172 -2.41 5.38 -19.62
N VAL A 173 -1.63 5.12 -18.57
CA VAL A 173 -0.73 3.96 -18.47
C VAL A 173 -1.41 2.90 -17.59
N THR A 174 -2.23 2.03 -18.20
CA THR A 174 -3.19 1.18 -17.46
C THR A 174 -2.74 -0.26 -17.25
N ASP A 175 -2.03 -0.87 -18.22
CA ASP A 175 -1.62 -2.29 -18.16
C ASP A 175 -0.24 -2.45 -17.51
N VAL A 176 -0.06 -1.77 -16.38
CA VAL A 176 1.23 -1.73 -15.67
C VAL A 176 1.41 -2.93 -14.74
N LEU A 177 2.64 -3.41 -14.65
CA LEU A 177 3.08 -4.37 -13.64
C LEU A 177 3.76 -3.63 -12.48
N VAL A 178 3.63 -4.17 -11.27
CA VAL A 178 4.09 -3.52 -10.03
C VAL A 178 5.12 -4.38 -9.33
N ASN A 179 6.25 -3.79 -8.94
CA ASN A 179 7.36 -4.46 -8.24
C ASN A 179 7.81 -5.73 -8.98
N VAL A 180 8.03 -5.66 -10.30
CA VAL A 180 8.48 -6.82 -11.08
C VAL A 180 9.98 -6.74 -11.39
N PRO A 181 10.71 -7.86 -11.40
CA PRO A 181 12.09 -7.88 -11.84
C PRO A 181 12.17 -7.74 -13.37
N LEU A 182 13.10 -6.92 -13.85
CA LEU A 182 13.49 -6.85 -15.26
C LEU A 182 14.89 -7.45 -15.41
N PHE A 183 15.08 -8.25 -16.46
CA PHE A 183 16.34 -8.91 -16.77
C PHE A 183 16.90 -8.49 -18.12
N GLY A 184 18.23 -8.49 -18.26
CA GLY A 184 18.92 -8.33 -19.52
C GLY A 184 18.92 -9.62 -20.35
N PRO A 185 19.47 -9.58 -21.57
CA PRO A 185 19.47 -10.72 -22.49
C PRO A 185 20.32 -11.89 -21.97
N ASP A 186 21.31 -11.61 -21.11
CA ASP A 186 22.19 -12.60 -20.49
C ASP A 186 21.60 -13.16 -19.18
N GLY A 187 20.38 -12.75 -18.81
CA GLY A 187 19.71 -13.17 -17.58
C GLY A 187 20.22 -12.47 -16.32
N ASP A 188 20.94 -11.36 -16.46
CA ASP A 188 21.32 -10.46 -15.38
C ASP A 188 20.13 -9.62 -14.92
N LEU A 189 20.01 -9.41 -13.61
CA LEU A 189 18.94 -8.57 -13.06
C LEU A 189 19.27 -7.09 -13.25
N LEU A 190 18.45 -6.41 -14.05
CA LEU A 190 18.56 -4.97 -14.27
C LEU A 190 18.00 -4.20 -13.07
N GLY A 191 16.94 -4.73 -12.46
CA GLY A 191 16.35 -4.19 -11.24
C GLY A 191 14.95 -4.73 -10.98
N VAL A 192 14.47 -4.57 -9.74
CA VAL A 192 13.05 -4.70 -9.42
C VAL A 192 12.45 -3.30 -9.51
N VAL A 193 11.54 -3.10 -10.46
CA VAL A 193 10.98 -1.79 -10.78
C VAL A 193 9.61 -1.60 -10.14
N ASP A 194 9.35 -0.40 -9.63
CA ASP A 194 8.11 -0.10 -8.89
C ASP A 194 6.88 -0.26 -9.77
N VAL A 195 6.91 0.33 -10.97
CA VAL A 195 5.86 0.27 -11.98
C VAL A 195 6.51 0.17 -13.36
N VAL A 196 6.04 -0.75 -14.20
CA VAL A 196 6.46 -0.85 -15.61
C VAL A 196 5.26 -1.04 -16.53
N ASP A 197 5.25 -0.34 -17.66
CA ASP A 197 4.38 -0.61 -18.81
C ASP A 197 5.12 -1.56 -19.76
N PRO A 198 4.80 -2.86 -19.77
CA PRO A 198 5.55 -3.84 -20.56
C PRO A 198 5.45 -3.60 -22.07
N SER A 199 4.41 -2.90 -22.53
CA SER A 199 4.18 -2.66 -23.95
C SER A 199 5.13 -1.60 -24.52
N THR A 200 5.59 -0.66 -23.68
CA THR A 200 6.42 0.47 -24.10
C THR A 200 7.82 0.46 -23.48
N GLY A 201 8.03 -0.27 -22.39
CA GLY A 201 9.26 -0.19 -21.60
C GLY A 201 9.37 1.08 -20.75
N LEU A 202 8.26 1.80 -20.53
CA LEU A 202 8.20 2.88 -19.55
C LEU A 202 8.28 2.28 -18.15
N VAL A 203 9.23 2.77 -17.35
CA VAL A 203 9.39 2.47 -15.93
C VAL A 203 9.08 3.74 -15.13
N VAL A 204 8.22 3.62 -14.11
CA VAL A 204 7.89 4.73 -13.20
C VAL A 204 8.31 4.35 -11.78
N GLU A 205 9.29 5.08 -11.25
CA GLU A 205 9.91 4.83 -9.95
C GLU A 205 9.41 5.82 -8.91
N SER A 206 9.05 5.33 -7.73
CA SER A 206 8.64 6.14 -6.60
C SER A 206 9.85 6.44 -5.70
N ASP A 207 10.22 7.69 -5.61
CA ASP A 207 11.28 8.14 -4.73
C ASP A 207 10.69 8.61 -3.40
N GLY A 208 10.62 7.66 -2.45
CA GLY A 208 10.21 7.90 -1.08
C GLY A 208 11.25 8.78 -0.35
N GLY A 209 11.26 10.07 -0.63
CA GLY A 209 12.25 10.99 -0.07
C GLY A 209 12.26 10.98 1.46
N HIS A 210 13.40 10.59 2.05
CA HIS A 210 14.01 11.03 3.32
C HIS A 210 15.45 10.50 3.37
N HIS A 211 16.43 11.40 3.58
CA HIS A 211 17.87 11.13 3.77
C HIS A 211 18.45 9.89 3.07
N ARG A 212 18.42 9.88 1.73
CA ARG A 212 19.20 8.91 0.97
C ARG A 212 20.69 9.20 1.21
N GLY A 213 21.41 8.21 1.74
CA GLY A 213 22.87 8.28 1.82
C GLY A 213 23.48 8.31 0.41
N LEU A 214 24.68 8.87 0.27
CA LEU A 214 25.40 8.94 -1.00
C LEU A 214 25.52 7.58 -1.72
N GLN A 215 25.65 6.49 -0.96
CA GLN A 215 25.71 5.13 -1.50
C GLN A 215 24.39 4.69 -2.16
N GLN A 216 23.24 4.95 -1.52
CA GLN A 216 21.93 4.62 -2.11
C GLN A 216 21.68 5.43 -3.37
N HIS A 217 22.01 6.73 -3.35
CA HIS A 217 21.93 7.57 -4.54
C HIS A 217 22.80 7.05 -5.69
N THR A 218 24.02 6.61 -5.41
CA THR A 218 24.92 6.07 -6.44
C THR A 218 24.37 4.77 -7.02
N HIS A 219 23.80 3.89 -6.18
CA HIS A 219 23.22 2.64 -6.63
C HIS A 219 21.97 2.86 -7.48
N ASP A 220 21.08 3.75 -7.03
CA ASP A 220 19.90 4.21 -7.75
C ASP A 220 20.24 4.74 -9.15
N ASN A 221 21.27 5.59 -9.28
CA ASN A 221 21.71 6.12 -10.56
C ASN A 221 22.25 5.01 -11.48
N ARG A 222 23.06 4.09 -10.94
CA ARG A 222 23.57 2.95 -11.71
C ARG A 222 22.45 2.05 -12.21
N ARG A 223 21.40 1.83 -11.40
CA ARG A 223 20.22 1.08 -11.82
C ARG A 223 19.53 1.76 -12.98
N GLU A 224 19.31 3.07 -12.86
CA GLU A 224 18.64 3.88 -13.87
C GLU A 224 19.41 3.84 -15.19
N GLU A 225 20.73 4.09 -15.14
CA GLU A 225 21.61 3.94 -16.31
C GLU A 225 21.55 2.54 -16.93
N LEU A 226 21.49 1.49 -16.10
CA LEU A 226 21.43 0.11 -16.57
C LEU A 226 20.11 -0.20 -17.28
N LEU A 227 18.99 0.27 -16.74
CA LEU A 227 17.66 0.16 -17.35
C LEU A 227 17.61 0.91 -18.68
N GLU A 228 18.11 2.15 -18.72
CA GLU A 228 18.15 2.98 -19.92
C GLU A 228 19.03 2.38 -21.03
N ARG A 229 20.19 1.79 -20.67
CA ARG A 229 21.05 1.06 -21.63
C ARG A 229 20.33 -0.12 -22.27
N HIS A 230 19.36 -0.71 -21.58
CA HIS A 230 18.53 -1.79 -22.11
C HIS A 230 17.25 -1.28 -22.77
N GLY A 231 17.11 0.03 -22.99
CA GLY A 231 16.00 0.63 -23.74
C GLY A 231 14.75 0.91 -22.92
N CYS A 232 14.82 0.90 -21.58
CA CYS A 232 13.74 1.42 -20.75
C CYS A 232 13.72 2.95 -20.78
N THR A 233 12.54 3.55 -20.70
CA THR A 233 12.37 4.98 -20.40
C THR A 233 12.03 5.11 -18.93
N VAL A 234 12.84 5.78 -18.11
CA VAL A 234 12.62 5.86 -16.66
C VAL A 234 12.04 7.24 -16.27
N VAL A 235 11.01 7.24 -15.42
CA VAL A 235 10.46 8.45 -14.79
C VAL A 235 10.47 8.28 -13.29
N ARG A 236 11.23 9.14 -12.59
CA ARG A 236 11.15 9.24 -11.13
C ARG A 236 10.04 10.17 -10.68
N VAL A 237 9.33 9.78 -9.63
CA VAL A 237 8.27 10.54 -8.97
C VAL A 237 8.60 10.65 -7.50
N THR A 238 8.91 11.86 -7.05
CA THR A 238 9.23 12.17 -5.66
C THR A 238 7.98 12.53 -4.87
N VAL A 239 8.10 12.60 -3.54
CA VAL A 239 7.04 13.14 -2.66
C VAL A 239 6.61 14.56 -3.05
N LEU A 240 7.51 15.40 -3.58
CA LEU A 240 7.18 16.75 -4.03
C LEU A 240 6.35 16.73 -5.32
N ASP A 241 6.60 15.77 -6.21
CA ASP A 241 5.82 15.60 -7.44
C ASP A 241 4.35 15.23 -7.15
N HIS A 242 4.08 14.59 -6.01
CA HIS A 242 2.71 14.33 -5.55
C HIS A 242 1.96 15.59 -5.11
N GLN A 243 2.65 16.71 -4.88
CA GLN A 243 2.01 18.01 -4.57
C GLN A 243 1.48 18.71 -5.82
N ASP A 244 2.01 18.38 -7.00
CA ASP A 244 1.54 18.85 -8.31
C ASP A 244 1.21 17.66 -9.22
N PRO A 245 0.09 16.95 -8.94
CA PRO A 245 -0.26 15.73 -9.64
C PRO A 245 -0.47 15.95 -11.15
N TRP A 246 -0.96 17.12 -11.57
CA TRP A 246 -1.19 17.41 -12.98
C TRP A 246 0.10 17.48 -13.78
N ARG A 247 1.12 18.17 -13.25
CA ARG A 247 2.44 18.22 -13.88
C ARG A 247 3.09 16.84 -13.93
N THR A 248 2.93 16.05 -12.86
CA THR A 248 3.47 14.69 -12.78
C THR A 248 2.79 13.76 -13.78
N ILE A 249 1.46 13.83 -13.91
CA ILE A 249 0.68 13.08 -14.92
C ILE A 249 1.15 13.45 -16.33
N ALA A 250 1.31 14.75 -16.62
CA ALA A 250 1.80 15.20 -17.92
C ALA A 250 3.23 14.69 -18.22
N ARG A 251 4.10 14.66 -17.20
CA ARG A 251 5.47 14.12 -17.32
C ARG A 251 5.47 12.62 -17.61
N ILE A 252 4.65 11.84 -16.90
CA ILE A 252 4.50 10.40 -17.13
C ILE A 252 3.97 10.14 -18.55
N ARG A 253 2.93 10.87 -18.97
CA ARG A 253 2.36 10.72 -20.32
C ARG A 253 3.37 11.08 -21.41
N ALA A 254 4.14 12.16 -21.23
CA ALA A 254 5.17 12.55 -22.19
C ALA A 254 6.25 11.47 -22.32
N ALA A 255 6.67 10.88 -21.20
CA ALA A 255 7.63 9.78 -21.19
C ALA A 255 7.07 8.50 -21.84
N GLN A 256 5.79 8.17 -21.62
CA GLN A 256 5.16 7.05 -22.31
C GLN A 256 5.15 7.25 -23.83
N LEU A 257 4.76 8.45 -24.29
CA LEU A 257 4.75 8.80 -25.72
C LEU A 257 6.16 8.82 -26.33
N HIS A 258 7.18 9.07 -25.52
CA HIS A 258 8.58 8.93 -25.93
C HIS A 258 8.95 7.45 -26.05
N ALA A 259 8.69 6.64 -25.02
CA ALA A 259 8.95 5.21 -24.98
C ALA A 259 8.33 4.47 -26.17
N MET A 260 7.08 4.81 -26.55
CA MET A 260 6.39 4.27 -27.74
C MET A 260 7.12 4.51 -29.07
N ARG A 261 8.02 5.49 -29.15
CA ARG A 261 8.79 5.81 -30.38
C ARG A 261 10.18 5.21 -30.38
N MET A 262 10.63 4.72 -29.22
CA MET A 262 11.94 4.11 -29.09
C MET A 262 11.87 2.66 -29.58
N PRO A 263 12.96 2.12 -30.16
CA PRO A 263 13.05 0.69 -30.43
C PRO A 263 12.81 -0.10 -29.14
N GLN A 264 12.20 -1.29 -29.27
CA GLN A 264 12.01 -2.16 -28.13
C GLN A 264 13.35 -2.48 -27.47
N GLY A 265 13.40 -2.35 -26.15
CA GLY A 265 14.58 -2.61 -25.34
C GLY A 265 15.00 -4.09 -25.33
N SER A 266 16.24 -4.34 -24.91
CA SER A 266 16.81 -5.69 -24.75
C SER A 266 16.49 -6.33 -23.39
N TRP A 267 15.47 -5.84 -22.68
CA TRP A 267 15.04 -6.37 -21.39
C TRP A 267 13.90 -7.41 -21.53
N THR A 268 13.73 -8.28 -20.53
CA THR A 268 12.64 -9.26 -20.45
C THR A 268 12.07 -9.36 -19.04
N LEU A 269 10.81 -9.81 -18.95
CA LEU A 269 10.14 -10.23 -17.71
C LEU A 269 10.37 -11.72 -17.40
N ASP A 270 10.95 -12.47 -18.34
CA ASP A 270 11.23 -13.88 -18.19
C ASP A 270 12.25 -14.09 -17.07
N GLN A 271 11.84 -14.80 -16.03
CA GLN A 271 12.66 -15.02 -14.85
C GLN A 271 13.66 -16.15 -15.13
N PRO A 272 14.98 -15.88 -15.04
CA PRO A 272 15.99 -16.92 -15.13
C PRO A 272 15.81 -17.96 -14.02
N ALA A 273 16.28 -19.19 -14.25
CA ALA A 273 16.12 -20.29 -13.27
C ALA A 273 16.66 -19.94 -11.87
N TRP A 274 17.74 -19.14 -11.78
CA TRP A 274 18.33 -18.73 -10.52
C TRP A 274 17.41 -17.80 -9.70
N TRP A 275 16.51 -17.05 -10.34
CA TRP A 275 15.62 -16.11 -9.66
C TRP A 275 14.67 -16.80 -8.69
N GLN A 276 14.24 -18.03 -8.99
CA GLN A 276 13.37 -18.82 -8.11
C GLN A 276 14.02 -19.16 -6.76
N THR A 277 15.36 -19.14 -6.72
CA THR A 277 16.14 -19.37 -5.50
C THR A 277 16.52 -18.08 -4.77
N TRP A 278 16.08 -16.91 -5.28
CA TRP A 278 16.33 -15.62 -4.65
C TRP A 278 15.49 -15.44 -3.38
N PRO A 279 16.08 -15.08 -2.23
CA PRO A 279 15.32 -14.90 -0.99
C PRO A 279 14.28 -13.79 -1.09
N SER A 280 13.01 -14.11 -0.82
CA SER A 280 11.85 -13.21 -0.89
C SER A 280 11.93 -11.95 -0.02
N ALA A 281 12.87 -11.88 0.93
CA ALA A 281 13.04 -10.78 1.88
C ALA A 281 14.25 -9.87 1.59
N ARG A 282 15.04 -10.11 0.54
CA ARG A 282 16.06 -9.13 0.13
C ARG A 282 15.37 -8.04 -0.70
N ARG A 283 15.02 -6.92 -0.06
CA ARG A 283 14.94 -5.63 -0.78
C ARG A 283 16.21 -5.52 -1.61
N TRP A 284 16.06 -5.36 -2.92
CA TRP A 284 17.16 -5.01 -3.81
C TRP A 284 17.73 -3.69 -3.29
N ARG A 285 18.89 -3.74 -2.64
CA ARG A 285 19.59 -2.56 -2.11
C ARG A 285 20.42 -1.96 -3.20
#